data_AF-K1TTN3-F1
#
_entry.id   AF-K1TTN3-F1
#
_cell.length_a   1.000
_cell.length_b   1.000
_cell.length_c   1.000
_cell.angle_alpha   90.00
_cell.angle_beta   90.00
_cell.angle_gamma   90.00
#
_symmetry.space_group_name_H-M   'P 1'
#
loop_
_entity.id
_entity.type
_entity.pdbx_description
1 polymer ?
#
loop_
_entity_poly.entity_id
_entity_poly.type
_entity_poly.pdbx_seq_one_letter_code
_entity_poly.pdbx_strand_id
1 'polypeptide(L)'
;MELNNVSARIYADTFHSQREANLTSYMSDISLSTAYKNALRAGFTEGMRSRVKLTNDDYDVENIDLTFRQYSEKIEYIASFDITYRIRMFGESFPPIRRHVELTGSHNTKY
;
A
#
# COMPACT_ATOMS: atom_id res chain seq x y z
N MET A 1 7.42 5.66 14.84
CA MET A 1 7.37 6.85 13.98
C MET A 1 6.71 6.44 12.65
N GLU A 2 5.44 6.86 12.48
CA GLU A 2 4.62 7.03 11.27
C GLU A 2 4.51 5.91 10.19
N LEU A 3 3.30 5.32 10.09
CA LEU A 3 2.76 4.49 9.00
C LEU A 3 2.44 5.31 7.70
N ASN A 4 3.07 6.47 7.53
CA ASN A 4 2.62 7.56 6.65
C ASN A 4 3.51 7.76 5.40
N ASN A 5 3.84 6.70 4.65
CA ASN A 5 4.78 6.85 3.53
C ASN A 5 4.12 6.91 2.14
N VAL A 6 2.88 6.44 1.99
CA VAL A 6 2.19 6.47 0.68
C VAL A 6 1.49 7.82 0.48
N SER A 7 0.70 8.27 1.46
CA SER A 7 0.06 9.58 1.47
C SER A 7 1.06 10.73 1.41
N ALA A 8 2.16 10.66 2.17
CA ALA A 8 3.20 11.69 2.16
C ALA A 8 3.95 11.76 0.83
N ARG A 9 4.20 10.62 0.16
CA ARG A 9 4.83 10.58 -1.16
C ARG A 9 3.89 11.10 -2.26
N ILE A 10 2.61 10.69 -2.23
CA ILE A 10 1.58 11.23 -3.14
C ILE A 10 1.44 12.76 -2.95
N TYR A 11 1.47 13.24 -1.71
CA TYR A 11 1.41 14.66 -1.40
C TYR A 11 2.67 15.42 -1.88
N ALA A 12 3.87 14.87 -1.63
CA ALA A 12 5.13 15.47 -2.06
C ALA A 12 5.23 15.57 -3.59
N ASP A 13 4.83 14.51 -4.31
CA ASP A 13 4.82 14.48 -5.78
C ASP A 13 3.76 15.45 -6.35
N THR A 14 2.61 15.58 -5.68
CA THR A 14 1.57 16.56 -6.04
C THR A 14 2.07 18.00 -5.85
N PHE A 15 2.74 18.29 -4.73
CA PHE A 15 3.27 19.62 -4.40
C PHE A 15 4.43 20.04 -5.33
N HIS A 16 5.30 19.11 -5.70
CA HIS A 16 6.36 19.39 -6.67
C HIS A 16 5.81 19.70 -8.06
N SER A 17 4.79 18.97 -8.49
CA SER A 17 4.19 19.12 -9.83
C SER A 17 3.42 20.43 -10.01
N GLN A 18 2.94 21.05 -8.92
CA GLN A 18 2.30 22.36 -8.97
C GLN A 18 3.26 23.53 -9.25
N ARG A 19 4.55 23.40 -8.88
CA ARG A 19 5.54 24.47 -9.05
C ARG A 19 6.10 24.61 -10.46
N GLU A 20 5.98 23.59 -11.32
CA GLU A 20 6.58 23.58 -12.66
C GLU A 20 5.64 24.08 -13.77
N ALA A 21 4.47 24.62 -13.44
CA ALA A 21 3.54 25.24 -14.42
C ALA A 21 3.21 24.35 -15.65
N ASN A 22 3.21 23.03 -15.47
CA ASN A 22 2.96 22.05 -16.53
C ASN A 22 1.80 21.10 -16.16
N LEU A 23 0.78 21.68 -15.52
CA LEU A 23 -0.37 20.98 -14.95
C LEU A 23 -1.13 20.15 -15.99
N THR A 24 -1.18 20.58 -17.25
CA THR A 24 -1.87 19.88 -18.34
C THR A 24 -1.12 18.62 -18.80
N SER A 25 0.22 18.60 -18.75
CA SER A 25 1.04 17.40 -19.02
C SER A 25 1.01 16.42 -17.85
N TYR A 26 1.00 16.92 -16.61
CA TYR A 26 0.85 16.10 -15.39
C TYR A 26 -0.56 15.49 -15.27
N MET A 27 -1.61 16.21 -15.67
CA MET A 27 -2.98 15.69 -15.74
C MET A 27 -3.17 14.61 -16.82
N SER A 28 -2.40 14.67 -17.90
CA SER A 28 -2.32 13.61 -18.92
C SER A 28 -1.60 12.35 -18.38
N ASP A 29 -0.60 12.51 -17.50
CA ASP A 29 0.08 11.41 -16.80
C ASP A 29 -0.65 10.88 -15.54
N ILE A 30 -1.63 11.64 -15.02
CA ILE A 30 -2.46 11.36 -13.83
C ILE A 30 -3.46 10.20 -14.00
N SER A 31 -3.47 9.51 -15.14
CA SER A 31 -4.12 8.18 -15.23
C SER A 31 -3.38 7.08 -14.44
N LEU A 32 -2.33 7.45 -13.68
CA LEU A 32 -1.45 6.57 -12.91
C LEU A 32 -0.91 5.48 -13.83
N SER A 33 0.05 5.87 -14.68
CA SER A 33 0.70 4.96 -15.63
C SER A 33 1.09 3.65 -14.95
N THR A 34 1.03 2.54 -15.69
CA THR A 34 1.38 1.22 -15.16
C THR A 34 2.77 1.22 -14.51
N ALA A 35 3.71 1.98 -15.06
CA ALA A 35 5.05 2.16 -14.50
C ALA A 35 5.02 2.83 -13.11
N TYR A 36 4.23 3.89 -12.94
CA TYR A 36 4.09 4.58 -11.65
C TYR A 36 3.38 3.72 -10.59
N LYS A 37 2.29 3.01 -10.98
CA LYS A 37 1.63 2.03 -10.08
C LYS A 37 2.60 0.93 -9.63
N ASN A 38 3.44 0.44 -10.54
CA ASN A 38 4.43 -0.58 -10.22
C ASN A 38 5.54 -0.06 -9.30
N ALA A 39 5.98 1.19 -9.48
CA ALA A 39 6.94 1.83 -8.57
C ALA A 39 6.36 2.00 -7.15
N LEU A 40 5.09 2.42 -7.03
CA LEU A 40 4.41 2.52 -5.74
C LEU A 40 4.22 1.15 -5.08
N ARG A 41 3.83 0.12 -5.85
CA ARG A 41 3.76 -1.27 -5.36
C ARG A 41 5.10 -1.74 -4.83
N ALA A 42 6.17 -1.58 -5.62
CA ALA A 42 7.51 -1.99 -5.22
C ALA A 42 7.96 -1.30 -3.92
N GLY A 43 7.76 0.02 -3.84
CA GLY A 43 8.09 0.79 -2.64
C GLY A 43 7.25 0.38 -1.41
N PHE A 44 5.98 0.04 -1.60
CA PHE A 44 5.14 -0.47 -0.53
C PHE A 44 5.59 -1.85 -0.04
N THR A 45 5.84 -2.80 -0.95
CA THR A 45 6.31 -4.15 -0.61
C THR A 45 7.67 -4.12 0.09
N GLU A 46 8.60 -3.28 -0.38
CA GLU A 46 9.90 -3.07 0.28
C GLU A 46 9.73 -2.40 1.66
N GLY A 47 8.85 -1.41 1.76
CA GLY A 47 8.49 -0.77 3.03
C GLY A 47 7.92 -1.75 4.05
N MET A 48 7.06 -2.67 3.62
CA MET A 48 6.53 -3.73 4.47
C MET A 48 7.64 -4.68 4.94
N ARG A 49 8.49 -5.16 4.02
CA ARG A 49 9.60 -6.06 4.33
C ARG A 49 10.63 -5.47 5.29
N SER A 50 10.90 -4.17 5.17
CA SER A 50 11.89 -3.48 5.99
C SER A 50 11.40 -3.12 7.40
N ARG A 51 10.07 -2.98 7.59
CA ARG A 51 9.48 -2.48 8.85
C ARG A 51 8.73 -3.54 9.64
N VAL A 52 8.24 -4.57 8.98
CA VAL A 52 7.45 -5.65 9.58
C VAL A 52 8.13 -6.98 9.32
N LYS A 53 8.29 -7.78 10.36
CA LYS A 53 8.78 -9.15 10.22
C LYS A 53 7.66 -10.00 9.58
N LEU A 54 7.76 -10.23 8.27
CA LEU A 54 6.70 -10.93 7.52
C LEU A 54 6.52 -12.38 7.96
N THR A 55 7.58 -13.04 8.43
CA THR A 55 7.53 -14.43 8.89
C THR A 55 8.18 -14.57 10.26
N ASN A 56 7.48 -15.22 11.18
CA ASN A 56 8.01 -15.62 12.47
C ASN A 56 7.35 -16.94 12.95
N ASP A 57 7.54 -17.29 14.21
CA ASP A 57 7.04 -18.54 14.79
C ASP A 57 5.51 -18.60 14.86
N ASP A 58 4.85 -17.44 14.95
CA ASP A 58 3.41 -17.30 15.18
C ASP A 58 2.63 -16.98 13.91
N TYR A 59 3.26 -16.38 12.90
CA TYR A 59 2.58 -16.04 11.65
C TYR A 59 3.49 -15.96 10.43
N ASP A 60 2.84 -15.98 9.28
CA ASP A 60 3.44 -15.69 7.98
C ASP A 60 2.55 -14.74 7.18
N VAL A 61 3.15 -13.74 6.55
CA VAL A 61 2.47 -12.72 5.73
C VAL A 61 2.89 -12.90 4.29
N GLU A 62 1.93 -13.18 3.43
CA GLU A 62 2.12 -13.50 2.01
C GLU A 62 1.16 -12.71 1.13
N ASN A 63 1.31 -12.86 -0.20
CA ASN A 63 0.41 -12.26 -1.19
C ASN A 63 0.22 -10.74 -1.00
N ILE A 64 1.30 -10.05 -0.63
CA ILE A 64 1.28 -8.60 -0.41
C ILE A 64 1.14 -7.89 -1.74
N ASP A 65 0.06 -7.13 -1.90
CA ASP A 65 -0.20 -6.31 -3.07
C ASP A 65 -0.70 -4.90 -2.68
N LEU A 66 -0.64 -3.99 -3.63
CA LEU A 66 -1.20 -2.65 -3.53
C LEU A 66 -1.99 -2.34 -4.80
N THR A 67 -3.29 -2.12 -4.63
CA THR A 67 -4.20 -1.76 -5.72
C THR A 67 -4.69 -0.33 -5.56
N PHE A 68 -5.12 0.27 -6.67
CA PHE A 68 -5.56 1.66 -6.71
C PHE A 68 -6.93 1.75 -7.39
N ARG A 69 -7.85 2.49 -6.77
CA ARG A 69 -9.15 2.85 -7.35
C ARG A 69 -9.21 4.35 -7.53
N GLN A 70 -9.55 4.79 -8.73
CA GLN A 70 -9.65 6.20 -9.06
C GLN A 70 -11.12 6.62 -9.17
N TYR A 71 -11.45 7.67 -8.45
CA TYR A 71 -12.73 8.37 -8.51
C TYR A 71 -12.48 9.80 -9.00
N SER A 72 -13.55 10.51 -9.34
CA SER A 72 -13.47 11.89 -9.86
C SER A 72 -12.77 12.87 -8.92
N GLU A 73 -12.80 12.63 -7.60
CA GLU A 73 -12.31 13.57 -6.57
C GLU A 73 -11.33 12.92 -5.58
N LYS A 74 -11.05 11.63 -5.76
CA LYS A 74 -10.31 10.83 -4.79
C LYS A 74 -9.60 9.67 -5.46
N ILE A 75 -8.41 9.36 -4.96
CA ILE A 75 -7.71 8.10 -5.24
C ILE A 75 -7.73 7.28 -3.96
N GLU A 76 -8.21 6.04 -4.04
CA GLU A 76 -8.06 5.05 -2.98
C GLU A 76 -6.89 4.13 -3.31
N TYR A 77 -6.13 3.78 -2.28
CA TYR A 77 -5.13 2.74 -2.33
C TYR A 77 -5.50 1.66 -1.32
N ILE A 78 -5.54 0.42 -1.78
CA ILE A 78 -5.94 -0.75 -0.98
C ILE A 78 -4.74 -1.67 -0.93
N ALA A 79 -4.12 -1.75 0.24
CA ALA A 79 -3.10 -2.74 0.52
C ALA A 79 -3.79 -4.05 0.92
N SER A 80 -3.43 -5.14 0.28
CA SER A 80 -3.97 -6.46 0.58
C SER A 80 -2.85 -7.45 0.86
N PHE A 81 -3.10 -8.38 1.78
CA PHE A 81 -2.18 -9.45 2.12
C PHE A 81 -2.91 -10.56 2.86
N ASP A 82 -2.34 -11.75 2.84
CA ASP A 82 -2.82 -12.87 3.62
C ASP A 82 -1.91 -13.11 4.82
N ILE A 83 -2.51 -13.33 5.99
CA ILE A 83 -1.79 -13.75 7.19
C ILE A 83 -2.18 -15.18 7.52
N THR A 84 -1.20 -16.06 7.63
CA THR A 84 -1.36 -17.44 8.13
C THR A 84 -0.85 -17.51 9.56
N TYR A 85 -1.74 -17.67 10.52
CA TYR A 85 -1.42 -17.77 11.94
C TYR A 85 -1.15 -19.22 12.34
N ARG A 86 -0.08 -19.45 13.10
CA ARG A 86 0.28 -20.71 13.74
C ARG A 86 -0.05 -20.59 15.22
N ILE A 87 -1.08 -21.31 15.67
CA ILE A 87 -1.57 -21.22 17.05
C ILE A 87 -1.07 -22.43 17.82
N ARG A 88 -0.38 -22.18 18.93
CA ARG A 88 -0.02 -23.21 19.91
C ARG A 88 -0.70 -22.92 21.22
N MET A 89 -1.51 -23.86 21.71
CA MET A 89 -2.15 -23.76 23.02
C MET A 89 -2.12 -25.13 23.69
N PHE A 90 -1.94 -25.16 25.01
CA PHE A 90 -1.93 -26.40 25.81
C PHE A 90 -0.88 -27.45 25.37
N GLY A 91 0.24 -27.00 24.80
CA GLY A 91 1.28 -27.90 24.29
C GLY A 91 0.97 -28.52 22.92
N GLU A 92 -0.19 -28.22 22.33
CA GLU A 92 -0.60 -28.70 21.02
C GLU A 92 -0.53 -27.58 19.97
N SER A 93 -0.19 -27.94 18.74
CA SER A 93 -0.26 -27.05 17.58
C SER A 93 -1.59 -27.25 16.88
N PHE A 94 -2.35 -26.17 16.75
CA PHE A 94 -3.63 -26.18 16.04
C PHE A 94 -3.39 -26.01 14.53
N PRO A 95 -4.34 -26.47 13.68
CA PRO A 95 -4.31 -26.17 12.26
C PRO A 95 -4.14 -24.67 12.00
N PRO A 96 -3.25 -24.25 11.08
CA PRO A 96 -3.05 -22.84 10.79
C PRO A 96 -4.32 -22.16 10.30
N ILE A 97 -4.52 -20.90 10.71
CA ILE A 97 -5.67 -20.10 10.29
C ILE A 97 -5.18 -19.04 9.31
N ARG A 98 -5.70 -19.07 8.07
CA ARG A 98 -5.43 -18.04 7.06
C ARG A 98 -6.50 -16.96 7.09
N ARG A 99 -6.10 -15.69 7.06
CA ARG A 99 -6.98 -14.53 6.98
C ARG A 99 -6.50 -13.57 5.89
N HIS A 100 -7.44 -13.17 5.04
CA HIS A 100 -7.23 -12.07 4.11
C HIS A 100 -7.44 -10.75 4.84
N VAL A 101 -6.54 -9.79 4.63
CA VAL A 101 -6.60 -8.45 5.23
C VAL A 101 -6.52 -7.42 4.11
N GLU A 102 -7.41 -6.43 4.19
CA GLU A 102 -7.37 -5.23 3.35
C GLU A 102 -7.26 -3.99 4.23
N LEU A 103 -6.32 -3.11 3.90
CA LEU A 103 -6.15 -1.80 4.51
C LEU A 103 -6.33 -0.73 3.45
N THR A 104 -7.37 0.07 3.60
CA THR A 104 -7.72 1.12 2.64
C THR A 104 -7.29 2.48 3.16
N GLY A 105 -6.55 3.21 2.34
CA GLY A 105 -6.33 4.64 2.52
C GLY A 105 -6.79 5.43 1.30
N SER A 106 -6.93 6.74 1.45
CA SER A 106 -7.40 7.58 0.37
C SER A 106 -6.79 8.96 0.38
N HIS A 107 -6.66 9.54 -0.81
CA HIS A 107 -6.17 10.89 -1.04
C HIS A 107 -7.19 11.65 -1.87
N ASN A 108 -7.69 12.77 -1.34
CA ASN A 108 -8.58 13.65 -2.09
C ASN A 108 -7.76 14.46 -3.10
N THR A 109 -8.20 14.48 -4.36
CA THR A 109 -7.51 15.18 -5.45
C THR A 109 -8.02 16.60 -5.64
N LYS A 110 -9.05 17.00 -4.88
CA LYS A 110 -9.53 18.39 -4.83
C LYS A 110 -8.74 19.20 -3.82
N TYR A 111 -8.17 20.31 -4.31
CA TYR A 111 -7.78 21.48 -3.53
C TYR A 111 -9.02 22.17 -2.95
#